data_AF-A0A820B6I6-F1
#
_entry.id   AF-A0A820B6I6-F1
#
_cell.length_a   1.000
_cell.length_b   1.000
_cell.length_c   1.000
_cell.angle_alpha   90.00
_cell.angle_beta   90.00
_cell.angle_gamma   90.00
#
_symmetry.space_group_name_H-M   'P 1'
#
loop_
_entity.id
_entity.type
_entity.pdbx_description
1 polymer ?
#
loop_
_entity_poly.entity_id
_entity_poly.type
_entity_poly.pdbx_seq_one_letter_code
_entity_poly.pdbx_strand_id
1 'polypeptide(L)'
;CSLLALDQEMLTMALISTFSMTKGERVISLKNFDQANDCRDALAKALYERLFSWIVKQINILLQPNRRYNQTDDNIERTCSILDMSGFENFQVNSFEQLCINVANEHLQYYFNEHIFLQEEQDYRTEGVSCHKVQFQNNEDLIELFMGTLGILALLDEESRFPKANDESLVQKFHSHCKVHPRYIKPRSNESAFGIHHYAGKVVYDARGFLEKNRDNLSANLIECMEKSGIELISHLFHTTDDISHSSDTGISLASQSKITDNENKSQSIGFQTTCHAKSYETESIKENFSQKTAKLFRQDSKPFMKSCSVPKERFSQNTVTLHFKVSLTELLDKMKDAEPSFVRYVGQYVNVTFTFSRRMC
;
A
#
# COMPACT_ATOMS: atom_id res chain seq x y z
N CYS A 1 -2.47 -22.99 11.79
CA CYS A 1 -3.85 -23.50 11.60
C CYS A 1 -4.74 -23.18 12.80
N SER A 2 -4.40 -23.62 14.01
CA SER A 2 -5.25 -23.38 15.21
C SER A 2 -5.56 -21.91 15.47
N LEU A 3 -4.54 -21.03 15.46
CA LEU A 3 -4.70 -19.59 15.68
C LEU A 3 -5.55 -18.88 14.62
N LEU A 4 -5.61 -19.43 13.41
CA LEU A 4 -6.42 -18.90 12.32
C LEU A 4 -7.77 -19.63 12.20
N ALA A 5 -8.04 -20.62 13.05
CA ALA A 5 -9.19 -21.51 12.97
C ALA A 5 -9.41 -22.09 11.54
N LEU A 6 -8.33 -22.55 10.90
CA LEU A 6 -8.34 -23.12 9.56
C LEU A 6 -8.07 -24.62 9.56
N ASP A 7 -8.68 -25.31 8.59
CA ASP A 7 -8.33 -26.69 8.26
C ASP A 7 -6.88 -26.77 7.75
N GLN A 8 -6.14 -27.76 8.26
CA GLN A 8 -4.72 -27.91 7.95
C GLN A 8 -4.49 -28.38 6.51
N GLU A 9 -5.32 -29.28 5.99
CA GLU A 9 -5.17 -29.80 4.63
C GLU A 9 -5.48 -28.71 3.60
N MET A 10 -6.53 -27.92 3.84
CA MET A 10 -6.91 -26.77 3.02
C MET A 10 -5.81 -25.70 2.98
N LEU A 11 -5.27 -25.28 4.14
CA LEU A 11 -4.21 -24.29 4.18
C LEU A 11 -2.92 -24.81 3.49
N THR A 12 -2.60 -26.08 3.70
CA THR A 12 -1.44 -26.70 3.03
C THR A 12 -1.60 -26.66 1.52
N MET A 13 -2.75 -27.09 1.01
CA MET A 13 -3.04 -27.06 -0.43
C MET A 13 -3.04 -25.64 -1.00
N ALA A 14 -3.57 -24.66 -0.27
CA ALA A 14 -3.56 -23.26 -0.70
C ALA A 14 -2.14 -22.69 -0.80
N LEU A 15 -1.26 -23.05 0.14
CA LEU A 15 0.14 -22.61 0.14
C LEU A 15 0.96 -23.24 -0.98
N ILE A 16 0.77 -24.54 -1.27
CA ILE A 16 1.62 -25.28 -2.22
C ILE A 16 1.07 -25.39 -3.64
N SER A 17 -0.15 -24.88 -3.90
CA SER A 17 -0.75 -24.94 -5.23
C SER A 17 -1.39 -23.61 -5.63
N THR A 18 -1.59 -23.44 -6.93
CA THR A 18 -2.41 -22.40 -7.54
C THR A 18 -3.45 -23.09 -8.42
N PHE A 19 -4.70 -22.64 -8.39
CA PHE A 19 -5.66 -23.04 -9.42
C PHE A 19 -5.93 -21.90 -10.40
N SER A 20 -6.22 -22.26 -11.64
CA SER A 20 -6.68 -21.33 -12.67
C SER A 20 -7.88 -21.93 -13.39
N MET A 21 -8.82 -21.07 -13.79
CA MET A 21 -9.97 -21.49 -14.59
C MET A 21 -9.60 -21.36 -16.07
N THR A 22 -9.41 -22.49 -16.75
CA THR A 22 -9.14 -22.53 -18.19
C THR A 22 -10.29 -23.23 -18.88
N LYS A 23 -11.05 -22.51 -19.72
CA LYS A 23 -12.20 -23.04 -20.48
C LYS A 23 -13.26 -23.73 -19.60
N GLY A 24 -13.45 -23.24 -18.37
CA GLY A 24 -14.40 -23.81 -17.41
C GLY A 24 -13.84 -24.96 -16.57
N GLU A 25 -12.61 -25.40 -16.80
CA GLU A 25 -11.94 -26.42 -16.00
C GLU A 25 -10.99 -25.78 -14.99
N ARG A 26 -11.00 -26.32 -13.76
CA ARG A 26 -10.07 -25.93 -12.69
C ARG A 26 -8.76 -26.68 -12.88
N VAL A 27 -7.75 -26.00 -13.42
CA VAL A 27 -6.39 -26.54 -13.54
C VAL A 27 -5.61 -26.21 -12.29
N ILE A 28 -5.13 -27.23 -11.57
CA ILE A 28 -4.30 -27.08 -10.38
C ILE A 28 -2.83 -27.29 -10.77
N SER A 29 -1.98 -26.33 -10.40
CA SER A 29 -0.52 -26.42 -10.57
C SER A 29 0.15 -26.35 -9.21
N LEU A 30 1.19 -27.17 -9.00
CA LEU A 30 1.99 -27.14 -7.78
C LEU A 30 3.06 -26.05 -7.88
N LYS A 31 3.32 -25.40 -6.75
CA LYS A 31 4.38 -24.42 -6.57
C LYS A 31 5.70 -25.13 -6.27
N ASN A 32 6.80 -24.53 -6.69
CA ASN A 32 8.12 -24.92 -6.23
C ASN A 32 8.38 -24.40 -4.80
N PHE A 33 9.54 -24.73 -4.23
CA PHE A 33 9.88 -24.36 -2.85
C PHE A 33 9.87 -22.85 -2.60
N ASP A 34 10.49 -22.07 -3.50
CA ASP A 34 10.58 -20.61 -3.36
C ASP A 34 9.20 -19.97 -3.48
N GLN A 35 8.42 -20.35 -4.49
CA GLN A 35 7.04 -19.89 -4.68
C GLN A 35 6.13 -20.21 -3.48
N ALA A 36 6.36 -21.32 -2.79
CA ALA A 36 5.60 -21.67 -1.59
C ALA A 36 5.99 -20.79 -0.38
N ASN A 37 7.27 -20.41 -0.25
CA ASN A 37 7.71 -19.44 0.77
C ASN A 37 7.16 -18.05 0.47
N ASP A 38 7.24 -17.59 -0.77
CA ASP A 38 6.70 -16.29 -1.19
C ASP A 38 5.19 -16.24 -0.93
N CYS A 39 4.49 -17.35 -1.20
CA CYS A 39 3.06 -17.48 -0.94
C CYS A 39 2.73 -17.40 0.56
N ARG A 40 3.55 -18.00 1.44
CA ARG A 40 3.41 -17.87 2.89
C ARG A 40 3.60 -16.42 3.34
N ASP A 41 4.63 -15.75 2.82
CA ASP A 41 4.98 -14.39 3.22
C ASP A 41 3.95 -13.38 2.70
N ALA A 42 3.45 -13.57 1.48
CA ALA A 42 2.33 -12.80 0.92
C ALA A 42 1.06 -12.94 1.77
N LEU A 43 0.77 -14.15 2.27
CA LEU A 43 -0.36 -14.36 3.18
C LEU A 43 -0.19 -13.59 4.49
N ALA A 44 1.01 -13.63 5.08
CA ALA A 44 1.31 -12.91 6.31
C ALA A 44 1.16 -11.40 6.13
N LYS A 45 1.66 -10.86 5.02
CA LYS A 45 1.50 -9.44 4.64
C LYS A 45 0.04 -9.06 4.51
N ALA A 46 -0.74 -9.81 3.73
CA ALA A 46 -2.15 -9.53 3.50
C ALA A 46 -2.99 -9.62 4.80
N LEU A 47 -2.70 -10.58 5.68
CA LEU A 47 -3.35 -10.66 7.00
C LEU A 47 -3.09 -9.40 7.82
N TYR A 48 -1.82 -8.98 7.90
CA TYR A 48 -1.43 -7.81 8.67
C TYR A 48 -2.02 -6.52 8.09
N GLU A 49 -1.91 -6.33 6.78
CA GLU A 49 -2.43 -5.17 6.06
C GLU A 49 -3.94 -5.02 6.27
N ARG A 50 -4.71 -6.09 6.05
CA ARG A 50 -6.18 -6.06 6.22
C ARG A 50 -6.57 -5.81 7.66
N LEU A 51 -5.86 -6.42 8.62
CA LEU A 51 -6.09 -6.16 10.04
C LEU A 51 -5.79 -4.70 10.40
N PHE A 52 -4.68 -4.16 9.91
CA PHE A 52 -4.30 -2.76 10.13
C PHE A 52 -5.37 -1.81 9.57
N SER A 53 -5.81 -2.02 8.34
CA SER A 53 -6.91 -1.26 7.73
C SER A 53 -8.21 -1.35 8.53
N TRP A 54 -8.54 -2.54 9.05
CA TRP A 54 -9.70 -2.70 9.93
C TRP A 54 -9.54 -1.91 11.24
N ILE A 55 -8.37 -1.93 11.87
CA ILE A 55 -8.09 -1.15 13.08
C ILE A 55 -8.27 0.35 12.81
N VAL A 56 -7.70 0.86 11.71
CA VAL A 56 -7.85 2.26 11.29
C VAL A 56 -9.33 2.61 11.09
N LYS A 57 -10.09 1.74 10.42
CA LYS A 57 -11.55 1.92 10.24
C LYS A 57 -12.29 1.97 11.58
N GLN A 58 -11.96 1.11 12.55
CA GLN A 58 -12.57 1.16 13.88
C GLN A 58 -12.24 2.46 14.60
N ILE A 59 -10.98 2.91 14.56
CA ILE A 59 -10.57 4.20 15.15
C ILE A 59 -11.37 5.34 14.51
N ASN A 60 -11.47 5.36 13.17
CA ASN A 60 -12.24 6.37 12.46
C ASN A 60 -13.71 6.39 12.87
N ILE A 61 -14.37 5.22 13.00
CA ILE A 61 -15.77 5.11 13.47
C ILE A 61 -15.92 5.68 14.89
N LEU A 62 -14.99 5.36 15.79
CA LEU A 62 -15.02 5.82 17.18
C LEU A 62 -14.78 7.33 17.33
N LEU A 63 -14.05 7.94 16.39
CA LEU A 63 -13.74 9.36 16.37
C LEU A 63 -14.74 10.21 15.56
N GLN A 64 -15.77 9.61 14.95
CA GLN A 64 -16.75 10.37 14.16
C GLN A 64 -17.46 11.44 15.01
N PRO A 65 -17.52 12.71 14.57
CA PRO A 65 -18.23 13.75 15.29
C PRO A 65 -19.71 13.42 15.45
N ASN A 66 -20.25 13.62 16.66
CA ASN A 66 -21.68 13.50 16.91
C ASN A 66 -22.44 14.63 16.20
N ARG A 67 -22.96 14.34 15.00
CA ARG A 67 -23.72 15.27 14.14
C ARG A 67 -24.93 15.95 14.81
N ARG A 68 -25.37 15.46 15.98
CA ARG A 68 -26.49 16.05 16.74
C ARG A 68 -26.15 17.36 17.46
N TYR A 69 -24.88 17.69 17.68
CA TYR A 69 -24.48 18.94 18.35
C TYR A 69 -24.21 20.12 17.41
N ASN A 70 -24.13 19.91 16.10
CA ASN A 70 -23.70 20.91 15.11
C ASN A 70 -24.83 21.47 14.23
N GLN A 71 -26.10 21.36 14.64
CA GLN A 71 -27.27 21.90 13.92
C GLN A 71 -27.57 23.38 14.25
N THR A 72 -26.54 24.22 14.38
CA THR A 72 -26.74 25.68 14.33
C THR A 72 -26.09 26.18 13.05
N ASP A 73 -26.90 26.79 12.19
CA ASP A 73 -26.65 27.17 10.78
C ASP A 73 -25.39 28.03 10.50
N ASP A 74 -24.61 28.41 11.52
CA ASP A 74 -23.46 29.31 11.40
C ASP A 74 -22.09 28.67 11.72
N ASN A 75 -22.03 27.37 12.04
CA ASN A 75 -20.75 26.74 12.39
C ASN A 75 -20.04 26.19 11.14
N ILE A 76 -19.24 27.04 10.48
CA ILE A 76 -18.24 26.57 9.51
C ILE A 76 -17.30 25.62 10.27
N GLU A 77 -17.36 24.32 9.95
CA GLU A 77 -16.53 23.28 10.55
C GLU A 77 -15.06 23.51 10.16
N ARG A 78 -14.34 24.29 10.97
CA ARG A 78 -12.91 24.48 10.80
C ARG A 78 -12.19 23.20 11.24
N THR A 79 -11.50 22.57 10.30
CA THR A 79 -10.71 21.37 10.56
C THR A 79 -9.23 21.73 10.62
N CYS A 80 -8.52 21.20 11.62
CA CYS A 80 -7.06 21.25 11.69
C CYS A 80 -6.51 19.86 11.41
N SER A 81 -5.68 19.73 10.38
CA SER A 81 -5.11 18.47 9.93
C SER A 81 -3.61 18.45 10.21
N ILE A 82 -3.11 17.35 10.77
CA ILE A 82 -1.68 17.14 11.02
C ILE A 82 -1.20 16.04 10.09
N LEU A 83 -0.17 16.33 9.29
CA LEU A 83 0.50 15.34 8.45
C LEU A 83 1.78 14.88 9.15
N ASP A 84 1.82 13.61 9.52
CA ASP A 84 3.02 12.91 9.99
C ASP A 84 3.35 11.80 8.99
N MET A 85 4.51 11.89 8.35
CA MET A 85 4.95 10.91 7.37
C MET A 85 6.44 10.63 7.50
N SER A 86 6.86 9.46 7.02
CA SER A 86 8.25 9.06 7.00
C SER A 86 9.10 10.10 6.27
N GLY A 87 10.20 10.52 6.92
CA GLY A 87 11.19 11.39 6.31
C GLY A 87 12.01 10.69 5.23
N PHE A 88 12.85 11.45 4.53
CA PHE A 88 13.74 10.93 3.50
C PHE A 88 14.69 9.85 4.05
N GLU A 89 14.85 8.75 3.32
CA GLU A 89 15.68 7.60 3.72
C GLU A 89 16.77 7.30 2.70
N ASN A 90 17.97 6.99 3.19
CA ASN A 90 19.06 6.49 2.37
C ASN A 90 19.91 5.48 3.18
N PHE A 91 19.66 4.21 2.94
CA PHE A 91 20.35 3.09 3.56
C PHE A 91 21.48 2.54 2.69
N GLN A 92 22.21 1.55 3.21
CA GLN A 92 23.23 0.82 2.44
C GLN A 92 22.62 0.08 1.24
N VAL A 93 21.39 -0.43 1.39
CA VAL A 93 20.60 -1.07 0.33
C VAL A 93 19.23 -0.44 0.36
N ASN A 94 18.88 0.32 -0.69
CA ASN A 94 17.56 0.95 -0.83
C ASN A 94 16.72 0.14 -1.79
N SER A 95 15.51 -0.19 -1.38
CA SER A 95 14.58 -1.02 -2.15
C SER A 95 13.36 -0.17 -2.60
N PHE A 96 12.34 -0.84 -3.14
CA PHE A 96 11.08 -0.25 -3.60
C PHE A 96 10.42 0.60 -2.51
N GLU A 97 10.49 0.15 -1.25
CA GLU A 97 9.93 0.85 -0.10
C GLU A 97 10.58 2.23 0.08
N GLN A 98 11.92 2.31 0.04
CA GLN A 98 12.65 3.58 0.10
C GLN A 98 12.36 4.45 -1.13
N LEU A 99 12.15 3.85 -2.31
CA LEU A 99 11.74 4.62 -3.49
C LEU A 99 10.41 5.32 -3.24
N CYS A 100 9.38 4.61 -2.77
CA CYS A 100 8.08 5.21 -2.46
C CYS A 100 8.19 6.30 -1.39
N ILE A 101 8.93 6.05 -0.31
CA ILE A 101 9.17 7.06 0.76
C ILE A 101 9.83 8.30 0.17
N ASN A 102 10.89 8.14 -0.62
CA ASN A 102 11.62 9.27 -1.18
C ASN A 102 10.82 10.01 -2.26
N VAL A 103 9.98 9.33 -3.06
CA VAL A 103 9.07 9.99 -4.02
C VAL A 103 8.02 10.84 -3.30
N ALA A 104 7.46 10.34 -2.19
CA ALA A 104 6.53 11.14 -1.38
C ALA A 104 7.22 12.37 -0.80
N ASN A 105 8.46 12.22 -0.31
CA ASN A 105 9.26 13.34 0.19
C ASN A 105 9.61 14.36 -0.91
N GLU A 106 9.90 13.92 -2.14
CA GLU A 106 10.10 14.82 -3.27
C GLU A 106 8.84 15.67 -3.56
N HIS A 107 7.65 15.06 -3.51
CA HIS A 107 6.40 15.78 -3.71
C HIS A 107 6.11 16.78 -2.60
N LEU A 108 6.36 16.40 -1.34
CA LEU A 108 6.26 17.35 -0.23
C LEU A 108 7.25 18.51 -0.37
N GLN A 109 8.48 18.22 -0.79
CA GLN A 109 9.48 19.27 -1.02
C GLN A 109 9.05 20.20 -2.16
N TYR A 110 8.46 19.65 -3.23
CA TYR A 110 7.88 20.43 -4.32
C TYR A 110 6.73 21.32 -3.82
N TYR A 111 5.77 20.76 -3.08
CA TYR A 111 4.66 21.49 -2.47
C TYR A 111 5.15 22.62 -1.54
N PHE A 112 6.15 22.34 -0.70
CA PHE A 112 6.77 23.31 0.21
C PHE A 112 7.43 24.46 -0.55
N ASN A 113 8.20 24.14 -1.61
CA ASN A 113 8.85 25.15 -2.43
C ASN A 113 7.82 26.07 -3.09
N GLU A 114 6.75 25.51 -3.66
CA GLU A 114 5.67 26.29 -4.26
C GLU A 114 4.99 27.19 -3.22
N HIS A 115 4.62 26.67 -2.04
CA HIS A 115 3.86 27.44 -1.07
C HIS A 115 4.70 28.50 -0.36
N ILE A 116 5.90 28.18 0.12
CA ILE A 116 6.68 29.15 0.89
C ILE A 116 7.19 30.26 -0.01
N PHE A 117 7.80 29.94 -1.15
CA PHE A 117 8.44 30.99 -1.95
C PHE A 117 7.41 31.87 -2.68
N LEU A 118 6.29 31.30 -3.15
CA LEU A 118 5.24 32.10 -3.79
C LEU A 118 4.46 32.94 -2.77
N GLN A 119 4.12 32.38 -1.60
CA GLN A 119 3.42 33.14 -0.56
C GLN A 119 4.31 34.25 0.01
N GLU A 120 5.58 33.96 0.27
CA GLU A 120 6.53 34.95 0.78
C GLU A 120 6.73 36.09 -0.23
N GLU A 121 6.85 35.78 -1.54
CA GLU A 121 6.91 36.81 -2.58
C GLU A 121 5.62 37.65 -2.67
N GLN A 122 4.45 37.03 -2.52
CA GLN A 122 3.17 37.72 -2.53
C GLN A 122 2.97 38.63 -1.30
N ASP A 123 3.38 38.18 -0.12
CA ASP A 123 3.34 38.98 1.12
C ASP A 123 4.25 40.20 0.99
N TYR A 124 5.49 40.04 0.50
CA TYR A 124 6.39 41.19 0.28
C TYR A 124 5.83 42.19 -0.72
N ARG A 125 5.22 41.73 -1.81
CA ARG A 125 4.55 42.62 -2.79
C ARG A 125 3.40 43.39 -2.16
N THR A 126 2.61 42.73 -1.33
CA THR A 126 1.44 43.33 -0.66
C THR A 126 1.86 44.37 0.37
N GLU A 127 2.96 44.12 1.09
CA GLU A 127 3.52 45.03 2.10
C GLU A 127 4.40 46.15 1.49
N GLY A 128 4.60 46.16 0.15
CA GLY A 128 5.39 47.17 -0.53
C GLY A 128 6.91 47.08 -0.25
N VAL A 129 7.37 45.92 0.22
CA VAL A 129 8.78 45.68 0.56
C VAL A 129 9.53 45.26 -0.71
N SER A 130 10.70 45.86 -0.95
CA SER A 130 11.56 45.50 -2.08
C SER A 130 12.17 44.10 -1.87
N CYS A 131 11.46 43.06 -2.30
CA CYS A 131 11.93 41.68 -2.25
C CYS A 131 12.98 41.41 -3.32
N HIS A 132 14.10 40.82 -2.92
CA HIS A 132 15.07 40.25 -3.85
C HIS A 132 14.60 38.83 -4.15
N LYS A 133 14.33 38.50 -5.42
CA LYS A 133 13.83 37.17 -5.80
C LYS A 133 14.78 36.08 -5.28
N VAL A 134 14.32 35.33 -4.27
CA VAL A 134 15.07 34.21 -3.71
C VAL A 134 15.14 33.12 -4.77
N GLN A 135 16.35 32.81 -5.25
CA GLN A 135 16.56 31.68 -6.14
C GLN A 135 16.56 30.39 -5.32
N PHE A 136 15.57 29.53 -5.55
CA PHE A 136 15.53 28.19 -4.98
C PHE A 136 15.69 27.13 -6.07
N GLN A 137 16.18 25.95 -5.67
CA GLN A 137 16.27 24.82 -6.57
C GLN A 137 14.92 24.10 -6.61
N ASN A 138 14.18 24.28 -7.70
CA ASN A 138 12.97 23.51 -7.97
C ASN A 138 13.34 22.03 -8.24
N ASN A 139 12.45 21.11 -7.87
CA ASN A 139 12.54 19.68 -8.11
C ASN A 139 11.39 19.14 -9.00
N GLU A 140 10.66 20.01 -9.70
CA GLU A 140 9.61 19.65 -10.69
C GLU A 140 10.09 18.63 -11.72
N ASP A 141 11.36 18.72 -12.17
CA ASP A 141 11.95 17.74 -13.09
C ASP A 141 11.98 16.32 -12.51
N LEU A 142 12.17 16.18 -11.19
CA LEU A 142 12.05 14.89 -10.50
C LEU A 142 10.60 14.43 -10.38
N ILE A 143 9.65 15.35 -10.17
CA ILE A 143 8.22 15.02 -10.14
C ILE A 143 7.81 14.40 -11.47
N GLU A 144 8.20 15.00 -12.60
CA GLU A 144 7.94 14.43 -13.93
C GLU A 144 8.70 13.11 -14.16
N LEU A 145 9.96 13.00 -13.72
CA LEU A 145 10.73 11.76 -13.81
C LEU A 145 10.03 10.58 -13.10
N PHE A 146 9.38 10.82 -11.96
CA PHE A 146 8.68 9.78 -11.21
C PHE A 146 7.25 9.55 -11.70
N MET A 147 6.46 10.61 -11.86
CA MET A 147 5.00 10.53 -12.04
C MET A 147 4.56 10.60 -13.51
N GLY A 148 5.44 11.09 -14.39
CA GLY A 148 5.16 11.31 -15.80
C GLY A 148 4.71 10.06 -16.54
N THR A 149 4.16 10.25 -17.73
CA THR A 149 3.58 9.17 -18.55
C THR A 149 4.59 8.08 -18.93
N LEU A 150 5.87 8.45 -19.07
CA LEU A 150 7.01 7.54 -19.24
C LEU A 150 7.98 7.63 -18.04
N GLY A 151 7.46 8.02 -16.88
CA GLY A 151 8.20 8.11 -15.64
C GLY A 151 8.48 6.74 -15.02
N ILE A 152 9.33 6.72 -14.00
CA ILE A 152 9.78 5.50 -13.31
C ILE A 152 8.61 4.64 -12.84
N LEU A 153 7.59 5.27 -12.22
CA LEU A 153 6.43 4.55 -11.69
C LEU A 153 5.54 3.97 -12.80
N ALA A 154 5.36 4.70 -13.91
CA ALA A 154 4.58 4.22 -15.05
C ALA A 154 5.28 3.03 -15.75
N LEU A 155 6.59 3.11 -15.92
CA LEU A 155 7.40 2.02 -16.49
C LEU A 155 7.39 0.78 -15.60
N LEU A 156 7.42 0.95 -14.27
CA LEU A 156 7.28 -0.14 -13.30
C LEU A 156 5.92 -0.84 -13.41
N ASP A 157 4.83 -0.09 -13.51
CA ASP A 157 3.49 -0.65 -13.72
C ASP A 157 3.35 -1.40 -15.04
N GLU A 158 3.92 -0.83 -16.12
CA GLU A 158 3.91 -1.48 -17.43
C GLU A 158 4.67 -2.81 -17.39
N GLU A 159 5.88 -2.81 -16.84
CA GLU A 159 6.74 -4.00 -16.75
C GLU A 159 6.13 -5.08 -15.83
N SER A 160 5.42 -4.65 -14.77
CA SER A 160 4.72 -5.54 -13.84
C SER A 160 3.65 -6.38 -14.53
N ARG A 161 3.05 -5.90 -15.62
CA ARG A 161 2.00 -6.61 -16.38
C ARG A 161 2.53 -7.73 -17.26
N PHE A 162 3.83 -7.76 -17.56
CA PHE A 162 4.42 -8.77 -18.42
C PHE A 162 4.87 -9.99 -17.62
N PRO A 163 4.29 -11.19 -17.82
CA PRO A 163 4.61 -12.38 -17.02
C PRO A 163 6.06 -12.85 -17.11
N LYS A 164 6.77 -12.46 -18.17
CA LYS A 164 8.17 -12.84 -18.43
C LYS A 164 9.17 -11.74 -18.06
N ALA A 165 8.70 -10.58 -17.60
CA ALA A 165 9.59 -9.51 -17.19
C ALA A 165 10.28 -9.85 -15.86
N ASN A 166 11.49 -9.35 -15.70
CA ASN A 166 12.31 -9.49 -14.50
C ASN A 166 12.92 -8.13 -14.10
N ASP A 167 13.50 -8.05 -12.91
CA ASP A 167 13.98 -6.76 -12.39
C ASP A 167 15.15 -6.18 -13.22
N GLU A 168 15.92 -7.02 -13.92
CA GLU A 168 16.96 -6.57 -14.85
C GLU A 168 16.35 -5.92 -16.10
N SER A 169 15.30 -6.53 -16.69
CA SER A 169 14.60 -5.95 -17.85
C SER A 169 13.94 -4.62 -17.49
N LEU A 170 13.39 -4.51 -16.27
CA LEU A 170 12.88 -3.26 -15.71
C LEU A 170 13.96 -2.17 -15.66
N VAL A 171 15.13 -2.47 -15.08
CA VAL A 171 16.23 -1.50 -14.94
C VAL A 171 16.79 -1.10 -16.31
N GLN A 172 16.92 -2.05 -17.24
CA GLN A 172 17.29 -1.74 -18.63
C GLN A 172 16.29 -0.78 -19.28
N LYS A 173 15.00 -0.91 -18.98
CA LYS A 173 13.94 -0.01 -19.44
C LYS A 173 14.07 1.39 -18.81
N PHE A 174 14.37 1.49 -17.52
CA PHE A 174 14.69 2.77 -16.89
C PHE A 174 15.92 3.41 -17.53
N HIS A 175 16.98 2.65 -17.77
CA HIS A 175 18.18 3.15 -18.43
C HIS A 175 17.93 3.64 -19.86
N SER A 176 17.00 3.03 -20.61
CA SER A 176 16.72 3.46 -21.97
C SER A 176 15.91 4.76 -22.01
N HIS A 177 14.92 4.91 -21.12
CA HIS A 177 14.00 6.05 -21.09
C HIS A 177 14.53 7.24 -20.29
N CYS A 178 15.23 7.00 -19.17
CA CYS A 178 15.59 8.06 -18.21
C CYS A 178 17.04 8.55 -18.34
N LYS A 179 17.91 7.91 -19.15
CA LYS A 179 19.36 8.22 -19.21
C LYS A 179 19.71 9.68 -19.53
N VAL A 180 18.84 10.40 -20.23
CA VAL A 180 19.09 11.80 -20.62
C VAL A 180 18.79 12.76 -19.46
N HIS A 181 18.02 12.30 -18.46
CA HIS A 181 17.63 13.13 -17.32
C HIS A 181 18.86 13.44 -16.45
N PRO A 182 19.14 14.73 -16.15
CA PRO A 182 20.36 15.14 -15.45
C PRO A 182 20.49 14.57 -14.04
N ARG A 183 19.37 14.22 -13.40
CA ARG A 183 19.33 13.62 -12.06
C ARG A 183 19.25 12.08 -12.07
N TYR A 184 19.18 11.44 -13.23
CA TYR A 184 19.18 9.98 -13.32
C TYR A 184 20.62 9.45 -13.37
N ILE A 185 20.89 8.40 -12.60
CA ILE A 185 22.22 7.80 -12.46
C ILE A 185 22.13 6.35 -12.90
N LYS A 186 22.96 5.97 -13.88
CA LYS A 186 23.21 4.58 -14.24
C LYS A 186 24.47 4.07 -13.53
N PRO A 187 24.38 3.18 -12.53
CA PRO A 187 25.54 2.55 -11.90
C PRO A 187 26.37 1.78 -12.93
N ARG A 188 27.69 1.72 -12.74
CA ARG A 188 28.62 1.05 -13.68
C ARG A 188 28.69 -0.46 -13.51
N SER A 189 28.37 -0.99 -12.32
CA SER A 189 28.73 -2.35 -11.91
C SER A 189 27.56 -3.24 -11.47
N ASN A 190 26.33 -2.72 -11.46
CA ASN A 190 25.15 -3.46 -11.05
C ASN A 190 24.04 -3.26 -12.07
N GLU A 191 23.70 -4.33 -12.81
CA GLU A 191 22.70 -4.32 -13.88
C GLU A 191 21.26 -4.23 -13.36
N SER A 192 21.04 -4.55 -12.08
CA SER A 192 19.75 -4.47 -11.38
C SER A 192 19.64 -3.23 -10.50
N ALA A 193 20.44 -2.18 -10.72
CA ALA A 193 20.37 -0.96 -9.93
C ALA A 193 20.24 0.30 -10.79
N PHE A 194 19.56 1.30 -10.22
CA PHE A 194 19.50 2.65 -10.77
C PHE A 194 19.65 3.67 -9.64
N GLY A 195 20.05 4.89 -9.94
CA GLY A 195 20.17 5.93 -8.94
C GLY A 195 19.47 7.21 -9.35
N ILE A 196 19.14 8.02 -8.35
CA ILE A 196 18.49 9.32 -8.53
C ILE A 196 19.20 10.33 -7.63
N HIS A 197 19.43 11.52 -8.16
CA HIS A 197 19.88 12.68 -7.40
C HIS A 197 18.66 13.45 -6.88
N HIS A 198 18.21 13.05 -5.69
CA HIS A 198 17.10 13.65 -4.94
C HIS A 198 17.46 15.03 -4.37
N TYR A 199 16.47 15.79 -3.90
CA TYR A 199 16.69 17.06 -3.21
C TYR A 199 17.62 16.90 -1.99
N ALA A 200 17.53 15.76 -1.28
CA ALA A 200 18.31 15.45 -0.10
C ALA A 200 19.63 14.71 -0.39
N GLY A 201 19.90 14.35 -1.65
CA GLY A 201 21.17 13.72 -2.04
C GLY A 201 21.04 12.57 -3.04
N LYS A 202 22.16 11.89 -3.29
CA LYS A 202 22.19 10.74 -4.22
C LYS A 202 21.73 9.47 -3.49
N VAL A 203 20.77 8.77 -4.09
CA VAL A 203 20.30 7.46 -3.62
C VAL A 203 20.45 6.47 -4.77
N VAL A 204 20.96 5.27 -4.46
CA VAL A 204 21.01 4.13 -5.39
C VAL A 204 20.03 3.09 -4.89
N TYR A 205 19.11 2.71 -5.77
CA TYR A 205 18.09 1.71 -5.54
C TYR A 205 18.50 0.40 -6.19
N ASP A 206 18.33 -0.67 -5.43
CA ASP A 206 18.46 -2.05 -5.87
C ASP A 206 17.09 -2.55 -6.29
N ALA A 207 16.91 -2.79 -7.59
CA ALA A 207 15.62 -3.13 -8.17
C ALA A 207 15.20 -4.59 -7.91
N ARG A 208 16.05 -5.42 -7.28
CA ARG A 208 15.71 -6.81 -6.98
C ARG A 208 14.43 -6.89 -6.15
N GLY A 209 13.43 -7.60 -6.68
CA GLY A 209 12.11 -7.75 -6.09
C GLY A 209 11.14 -6.60 -6.36
N PHE A 210 11.48 -5.59 -7.16
CA PHE A 210 10.58 -4.46 -7.46
C PHE A 210 9.30 -4.92 -8.14
N LEU A 211 9.39 -5.77 -9.16
CA LEU A 211 8.20 -6.24 -9.89
C LEU A 211 7.28 -7.08 -9.00
N GLU A 212 7.86 -7.91 -8.15
CA GLU A 212 7.10 -8.72 -7.20
C GLU A 212 6.37 -7.82 -6.18
N LYS A 213 7.11 -6.89 -5.57
CA LYS A 213 6.56 -5.93 -4.60
C LYS A 213 5.50 -5.01 -5.21
N ASN A 214 5.62 -4.66 -6.49
CA ASN A 214 4.64 -3.81 -7.14
C ASN A 214 3.36 -4.56 -7.53
N ARG A 215 3.45 -5.86 -7.86
CA ARG A 215 2.29 -6.69 -8.23
C ARG A 215 1.37 -6.98 -7.05
N ASP A 216 1.96 -7.15 -5.86
CA ASP A 216 1.29 -7.36 -4.56
C ASP A 216 0.02 -8.22 -4.61
N ASN A 217 0.10 -9.36 -5.31
CA ASN A 217 -1.07 -10.18 -5.60
C ASN A 217 -1.13 -11.40 -4.68
N LEU A 218 -2.19 -11.48 -3.87
CA LEU A 218 -2.49 -12.66 -3.07
C LEU A 218 -3.22 -13.71 -3.91
N SER A 219 -2.71 -14.94 -3.96
CA SER A 219 -3.35 -16.00 -4.76
C SER A 219 -4.79 -16.29 -4.33
N ALA A 220 -5.69 -16.51 -5.29
CA ALA A 220 -7.10 -16.81 -5.03
C ALA A 220 -7.30 -18.00 -4.08
N ASN A 221 -6.44 -19.02 -4.14
CA ASN A 221 -6.47 -20.16 -3.21
C ASN A 221 -6.36 -19.73 -1.75
N LEU A 222 -5.52 -18.73 -1.46
CA LEU A 222 -5.31 -18.21 -0.11
C LEU A 222 -6.49 -17.35 0.33
N ILE A 223 -7.07 -16.57 -0.59
CA ILE A 223 -8.30 -15.81 -0.32
C ILE A 223 -9.42 -16.78 0.07
N GLU A 224 -9.76 -17.74 -0.80
CA GLU A 224 -10.79 -18.77 -0.53
C GLU A 224 -10.52 -19.55 0.76
N CYS A 225 -9.24 -19.79 1.08
CA CYS A 225 -8.85 -20.45 2.32
C CYS A 225 -9.17 -19.57 3.54
N MET A 226 -8.77 -18.30 3.52
CA MET A 226 -8.98 -17.38 4.64
C MET A 226 -10.46 -17.03 4.86
N GLU A 227 -11.25 -16.96 3.79
CA GLU A 227 -12.70 -16.79 3.85
C GLU A 227 -13.41 -17.88 4.67
N LYS A 228 -12.81 -19.08 4.76
CA LYS A 228 -13.32 -20.23 5.51
C LYS A 228 -12.80 -20.33 6.94
N SER A 229 -12.08 -19.32 7.42
CA SER A 229 -11.66 -19.21 8.81
C SER A 229 -12.86 -19.32 9.75
N GLY A 230 -12.73 -20.11 10.82
CA GLY A 230 -13.71 -20.16 11.91
C GLY A 230 -13.73 -18.89 12.78
N ILE A 231 -12.76 -17.99 12.61
CA ILE A 231 -12.76 -16.66 13.23
C ILE A 231 -13.47 -15.69 12.27
N GLU A 232 -14.59 -15.13 12.72
CA GLU A 232 -15.44 -14.22 11.95
C GLU A 232 -14.68 -13.00 11.44
N LEU A 233 -13.82 -12.40 12.27
CA LEU A 233 -12.99 -11.27 11.86
C LEU A 233 -12.11 -11.62 10.65
N ILE A 234 -11.38 -12.74 10.70
CA ILE A 234 -10.50 -13.15 9.59
C ILE A 234 -11.34 -13.45 8.35
N SER A 235 -12.47 -14.16 8.49
CA SER A 235 -13.36 -14.38 7.34
C SER A 235 -13.82 -13.06 6.74
N HIS A 236 -14.31 -12.12 7.55
CA HIS A 236 -14.76 -10.79 7.10
C HIS A 236 -13.64 -10.01 6.39
N LEU A 237 -12.42 -10.00 6.93
CA LEU A 237 -11.26 -9.36 6.28
C LEU A 237 -10.99 -9.92 4.87
N PHE A 238 -11.40 -11.16 4.58
CA PHE A 238 -11.17 -11.81 3.30
C PHE A 238 -12.36 -11.85 2.34
N HIS A 239 -13.59 -11.62 2.81
CA HIS A 239 -14.79 -11.50 1.97
C HIS A 239 -14.96 -10.10 1.34
N THR A 240 -14.46 -9.03 1.97
CA THR A 240 -14.77 -7.64 1.59
C THR A 240 -13.73 -7.01 0.64
N THR A 241 -13.25 -7.74 -0.37
CA THR A 241 -12.18 -7.24 -1.24
C THR A 241 -12.59 -6.12 -2.19
N ASP A 242 -13.88 -5.92 -2.46
CA ASP A 242 -14.31 -4.87 -3.39
C ASP A 242 -14.40 -3.48 -2.74
N ASP A 243 -14.58 -3.37 -1.42
CA ASP A 243 -14.66 -2.05 -0.75
C ASP A 243 -13.32 -1.56 -0.19
N ILE A 244 -12.36 -2.47 0.05
CA ILE A 244 -11.09 -2.15 0.72
C ILE A 244 -10.03 -1.64 -0.28
N SER A 245 -10.02 -2.14 -1.52
CA SER A 245 -9.13 -1.60 -2.57
C SER A 245 -9.57 -0.24 -3.13
N HIS A 246 -10.80 0.18 -2.86
CA HIS A 246 -11.37 1.46 -3.27
C HIS A 246 -11.44 2.50 -2.15
N SER A 247 -11.02 2.14 -0.94
CA SER A 247 -10.92 3.09 0.18
C SER A 247 -9.49 3.13 0.71
N SER A 248 -8.63 3.88 0.03
CA SER A 248 -7.52 4.59 0.68
C SER A 248 -8.05 5.67 1.66
N ASP A 249 -9.10 5.38 2.42
CA ASP A 249 -9.57 6.17 3.56
C ASP A 249 -8.71 5.84 4.79
N THR A 250 -7.39 5.93 4.61
CA THR A 250 -6.44 6.11 5.72
C THR A 250 -6.31 7.60 6.10
N GLY A 251 -7.07 8.51 5.46
CA GLY A 251 -7.08 9.92 5.83
C GLY A 251 -8.27 10.72 5.27
N ILE A 252 -9.12 11.19 6.18
CA ILE A 252 -10.02 12.35 6.05
C ILE A 252 -10.97 12.28 4.84
N SER A 253 -12.03 11.48 4.95
CA SER A 253 -13.26 11.70 4.18
C SER A 253 -14.37 12.11 5.15
N LEU A 254 -14.51 13.42 5.34
CA LEU A 254 -15.79 13.97 5.79
C LEU A 254 -16.67 14.16 4.55
N ALA A 255 -17.81 13.47 4.57
CA ALA A 255 -18.96 13.59 3.67
C ALA A 255 -18.95 12.75 2.38
N SER A 256 -19.66 11.62 2.45
CA SER A 256 -20.84 11.39 1.59
C SER A 256 -21.73 10.33 2.21
N GLN A 257 -23.00 10.68 2.39
CA GLN A 257 -24.02 9.85 3.03
C GLN A 257 -24.56 8.81 2.05
N SER A 258 -24.66 7.55 2.48
CA SER A 258 -25.70 6.64 1.99
C SER A 258 -26.52 6.17 3.19
N LYS A 259 -27.82 6.37 3.10
CA LYS A 259 -28.82 6.01 4.11
C LYS A 259 -28.90 4.49 4.19
N ILE A 260 -28.62 3.91 5.36
CA ILE A 260 -29.07 2.57 5.70
C ILE A 260 -30.07 2.73 6.85
N THR A 261 -31.29 2.28 6.55
CA THR A 261 -32.43 2.21 7.47
C THR A 261 -32.15 1.21 8.58
N ASP A 262 -32.27 1.67 9.82
CA ASP A 262 -32.22 0.85 11.03
C ASP A 262 -33.28 -0.24 10.99
N ASN A 263 -32.89 -1.47 11.34
CA ASN A 263 -33.82 -2.47 11.84
C ASN A 263 -33.23 -3.07 13.12
N GLU A 264 -33.81 -2.66 14.23
CA GLU A 264 -33.49 -3.10 15.58
C GLU A 264 -33.69 -4.62 15.72
N ASN A 265 -32.74 -5.31 16.35
CA ASN A 265 -33.06 -6.50 17.16
C ASN A 265 -32.01 -6.77 18.25
N LYS A 266 -32.41 -6.39 19.47
CA LYS A 266 -32.13 -6.94 20.80
C LYS A 266 -30.85 -7.78 20.99
N SER A 267 -29.92 -7.19 21.71
CA SER A 267 -28.85 -7.86 22.47
C SER A 267 -29.42 -8.65 23.65
N GLN A 268 -29.02 -9.91 23.78
CA GLN A 268 -28.98 -10.62 25.06
C GLN A 268 -27.56 -11.14 25.29
N SER A 269 -27.01 -10.71 26.43
CA SER A 269 -25.72 -11.11 27.00
C SER A 269 -25.70 -12.60 27.34
N ILE A 270 -24.64 -13.31 26.96
CA ILE A 270 -24.24 -14.54 27.63
C ILE A 270 -22.73 -14.49 27.84
N GLY A 271 -22.34 -14.33 29.10
CA GLY A 271 -20.95 -14.55 29.53
C GLY A 271 -20.65 -16.03 29.57
N PHE A 272 -19.43 -16.41 29.18
CA PHE A 272 -18.87 -17.72 29.48
C PHE A 272 -17.44 -17.57 29.96
N GLN A 273 -17.25 -17.85 31.25
CA GLN A 273 -15.98 -18.28 31.81
C GLN A 273 -15.77 -19.74 31.42
N THR A 274 -14.60 -20.09 30.88
CA THR A 274 -14.04 -21.43 31.07
C THR A 274 -12.53 -21.40 31.07
N THR A 275 -11.99 -22.12 32.03
CA THR A 275 -10.60 -22.28 32.45
C THR A 275 -9.77 -23.08 31.44
N CYS A 276 -8.50 -22.70 31.26
CA CYS A 276 -7.54 -23.47 30.48
C CYS A 276 -6.60 -24.27 31.40
N HIS A 277 -6.64 -25.60 31.27
CA HIS A 277 -5.61 -26.49 31.81
C HIS A 277 -4.57 -26.79 30.73
N ALA A 278 -3.32 -26.39 30.97
CA ALA A 278 -2.18 -26.72 30.13
C ALA A 278 -1.75 -28.18 30.35
N LYS A 279 -1.50 -28.91 29.25
CA LYS A 279 -0.59 -30.07 29.23
C LYS A 279 0.28 -30.03 27.99
N SER A 280 1.58 -30.00 28.23
CA SER A 280 2.69 -30.20 27.31
C SER A 280 2.75 -31.65 26.83
N TYR A 281 3.04 -31.88 25.55
CA TYR A 281 3.70 -33.11 25.09
C TYR A 281 4.58 -32.83 23.86
N GLU A 282 5.63 -33.65 23.79
CA GLU A 282 6.88 -33.51 23.06
C GLU A 282 6.79 -33.73 21.55
N THR A 283 7.84 -33.24 20.89
CA THR A 283 8.12 -33.29 19.46
C THR A 283 8.66 -34.66 19.04
N GLU A 284 8.05 -35.31 18.04
CA GLU A 284 8.75 -36.34 17.25
C GLU A 284 8.19 -36.49 15.81
N SER A 285 9.12 -36.47 14.85
CA SER A 285 9.11 -36.96 13.46
C SER A 285 7.87 -36.74 12.54
N ILE A 286 7.86 -35.63 11.80
CA ILE A 286 6.87 -35.30 10.74
C ILE A 286 7.55 -35.06 9.39
N LYS A 287 8.46 -35.93 8.94
CA LYS A 287 9.12 -35.77 7.62
C LYS A 287 8.71 -36.80 6.56
N GLU A 288 8.25 -37.99 6.93
CA GLU A 288 8.08 -39.08 5.94
C GLU A 288 6.63 -39.33 5.48
N ASN A 289 5.62 -38.82 6.18
CA ASN A 289 4.20 -39.11 5.86
C ASN A 289 3.52 -38.11 4.91
N PHE A 290 4.13 -36.96 4.62
CA PHE A 290 3.49 -35.91 3.80
C PHE A 290 3.56 -36.18 2.29
N SER A 291 4.58 -36.88 1.78
CA SER A 291 4.76 -37.08 0.34
C SER A 291 3.76 -38.07 -0.29
N GLN A 292 3.32 -39.08 0.46
CA GLN A 292 2.48 -40.16 -0.08
C GLN A 292 0.98 -39.83 -0.06
N LYS A 293 0.55 -38.94 0.84
CA LYS A 293 -0.87 -38.57 0.98
C LYS A 293 -1.31 -37.60 -0.13
N THR A 294 -0.43 -36.70 -0.58
CA THR A 294 -0.70 -35.75 -1.68
C THR A 294 -0.85 -36.45 -3.03
N ALA A 295 -0.09 -37.53 -3.30
CA ALA A 295 -0.17 -38.26 -4.57
C ALA A 295 -1.46 -39.07 -4.76
N LYS A 296 -2.13 -39.48 -3.67
CA LYS A 296 -3.39 -40.25 -3.72
C LYS A 296 -4.62 -39.37 -3.93
N LEU A 297 -4.55 -38.08 -3.58
CA LEU A 297 -5.70 -37.16 -3.65
C LEU A 297 -6.01 -36.69 -5.10
N PHE A 298 -5.05 -36.78 -6.03
CA PHE A 298 -5.22 -36.37 -7.43
C PHE A 298 -5.86 -37.43 -8.35
N ARG A 299 -6.31 -38.57 -7.82
CA ARG A 299 -6.82 -39.70 -8.65
C ARG A 299 -8.33 -39.96 -8.57
N GLN A 300 -9.10 -39.20 -7.80
CA GLN A 300 -10.55 -39.46 -7.70
C GLN A 300 -11.42 -38.22 -7.95
N ASP A 301 -12.44 -38.48 -8.77
CA ASP A 301 -13.66 -37.72 -9.04
C ASP A 301 -13.65 -36.59 -10.08
N SER A 302 -13.64 -37.01 -11.35
CA SER A 302 -14.22 -36.28 -12.47
C SER A 302 -15.68 -36.72 -12.73
N LYS A 303 -16.65 -35.86 -12.40
CA LYS A 303 -17.99 -35.86 -13.03
C LYS A 303 -18.41 -34.41 -13.35
N PRO A 304 -18.83 -34.10 -14.58
CA PRO A 304 -19.17 -32.73 -14.96
C PRO A 304 -20.62 -32.39 -14.61
N PHE A 305 -20.84 -31.29 -13.88
CA PHE A 305 -22.14 -30.63 -13.77
C PHE A 305 -22.09 -29.33 -14.55
N MET A 306 -22.76 -29.30 -15.71
CA MET A 306 -22.89 -28.11 -16.55
C MET A 306 -23.92 -27.14 -15.96
N LYS A 307 -23.47 -25.92 -15.65
CA LYS A 307 -24.32 -24.71 -15.74
C LYS A 307 -23.49 -23.61 -16.40
N SER A 308 -23.93 -23.18 -17.58
CA SER A 308 -23.32 -22.10 -18.34
C SER A 308 -23.65 -20.76 -17.69
N CYS A 309 -22.64 -20.00 -17.27
CA CYS A 309 -22.72 -18.55 -17.11
C CYS A 309 -21.71 -17.92 -18.07
N SER A 310 -22.22 -17.07 -18.96
CA SER A 310 -21.42 -16.24 -19.86
C SER A 310 -20.67 -15.18 -19.06
N VAL A 311 -19.34 -15.21 -19.09
CA VAL A 311 -18.49 -14.20 -18.44
C VAL A 311 -17.99 -13.20 -19.50
N PRO A 312 -18.18 -11.89 -19.31
CA PRO A 312 -17.57 -10.87 -20.18
C PRO A 312 -16.04 -10.93 -20.08
N LYS A 313 -15.34 -10.67 -21.20
CA LYS A 313 -13.88 -10.53 -21.21
C LYS A 313 -13.50 -9.22 -20.51
N GLU A 314 -13.22 -9.27 -19.22
CA GLU A 314 -12.57 -8.17 -18.51
C GLU A 314 -11.10 -8.04 -18.96
N ARG A 315 -10.73 -6.83 -19.37
CA ARG A 315 -9.32 -6.44 -19.46
C ARG A 315 -8.79 -6.43 -18.03
N PHE A 316 -7.86 -7.31 -17.69
CA PHE A 316 -7.16 -7.29 -16.41
C PHE A 316 -6.43 -5.95 -16.23
N SER A 317 -7.09 -4.99 -15.60
CA SER A 317 -6.41 -3.89 -14.91
C SER A 317 -5.87 -4.49 -13.63
N GLN A 318 -4.63 -4.99 -13.67
CA GLN A 318 -3.96 -5.38 -12.44
C GLN A 318 -3.70 -4.11 -11.63
N ASN A 319 -4.33 -4.02 -10.46
CA ASN A 319 -4.03 -3.01 -9.46
C ASN A 319 -2.61 -3.28 -8.94
N THR A 320 -1.76 -2.25 -8.95
CA THR A 320 -0.37 -2.33 -8.45
C THR A 320 -0.21 -1.39 -7.27
N VAL A 321 0.79 -1.67 -6.43
CA VAL A 321 1.13 -0.79 -5.29
C VAL A 321 1.45 0.61 -5.78
N THR A 322 2.18 0.73 -6.88
CA THR A 322 2.53 2.01 -7.48
C THR A 322 1.30 2.78 -7.97
N LEU A 323 0.32 2.11 -8.59
CA LEU A 323 -0.92 2.77 -9.00
C LEU A 323 -1.67 3.35 -7.79
N HIS A 324 -1.86 2.55 -6.74
CA HIS A 324 -2.50 3.01 -5.50
C HIS A 324 -1.72 4.15 -4.84
N PHE A 325 -0.40 4.00 -4.73
CA PHE A 325 0.49 5.03 -4.18
C PHE A 325 0.35 6.36 -4.93
N LYS A 326 0.33 6.35 -6.26
CA LYS A 326 0.16 7.56 -7.09
C LYS A 326 -1.17 8.25 -6.81
N VAL A 327 -2.26 7.49 -6.75
CA VAL A 327 -3.59 8.02 -6.47
C VAL A 327 -3.64 8.64 -5.08
N SER A 328 -3.25 7.89 -4.04
CA SER A 328 -3.29 8.38 -2.65
C SER A 328 -2.39 9.59 -2.41
N LEU A 329 -1.20 9.64 -3.02
CA LEU A 329 -0.32 10.80 -2.92
C LEU A 329 -0.91 12.04 -3.60
N THR A 330 -1.54 11.87 -4.76
CA THR A 330 -2.20 12.98 -5.48
C THR A 330 -3.38 13.51 -4.66
N GLU A 331 -4.24 12.62 -4.14
CA GLU A 331 -5.36 13.00 -3.29
C GLU A 331 -4.92 13.74 -2.02
N LEU A 332 -3.83 13.29 -1.38
CA LEU A 332 -3.25 13.97 -0.22
C LEU A 332 -2.82 15.40 -0.58
N LEU A 333 -2.06 15.55 -1.66
CA LEU A 333 -1.55 16.85 -2.09
C LEU A 333 -2.67 17.82 -2.48
N ASP A 334 -3.74 17.33 -3.10
CA ASP A 334 -4.90 18.16 -3.43
C ASP A 334 -5.63 18.62 -2.16
N LYS A 335 -5.83 17.73 -1.17
CA LYS A 335 -6.36 18.13 0.15
C LYS A 335 -5.47 19.16 0.86
N MET A 336 -4.15 19.08 0.68
CA MET A 336 -3.21 20.05 1.26
C MET A 336 -3.28 21.42 0.58
N LYS A 337 -3.59 21.51 -0.72
CA LYS A 337 -3.73 22.80 -1.43
C LYS A 337 -4.94 23.61 -0.98
N ASP A 338 -6.00 22.94 -0.54
CA ASP A 338 -7.22 23.57 -0.05
C ASP A 338 -7.10 24.09 1.39
N ALA A 339 -6.02 23.76 2.09
CA ALA A 339 -5.77 24.14 3.48
C ALA A 339 -4.73 25.26 3.60
N GLU A 340 -4.79 26.03 4.69
CA GLU A 340 -3.73 26.99 5.05
C GLU A 340 -2.57 26.23 5.72
N PRO A 341 -1.37 26.16 5.10
CA PRO A 341 -0.31 25.30 5.60
C PRO A 341 0.48 25.96 6.74
N SER A 342 0.84 25.17 7.74
CA SER A 342 1.84 25.51 8.75
C SER A 342 2.94 24.47 8.75
N PHE A 343 4.18 24.89 8.51
CA PHE A 343 5.31 23.97 8.36
C PHE A 343 6.13 23.86 9.64
N VAL A 344 6.45 22.63 10.04
CA VAL A 344 7.41 22.32 11.11
C VAL A 344 8.56 21.52 10.50
N ARG A 345 9.77 22.08 10.49
CA ARG A 345 10.97 21.38 10.00
C ARG A 345 11.69 20.73 11.18
N TYR A 346 11.62 19.41 11.27
CA TYR A 346 12.41 18.64 12.22
C TYR A 346 13.84 18.45 11.70
N VAL A 347 14.84 18.79 12.52
CA VAL A 347 16.26 18.55 12.22
C VAL A 347 16.78 17.55 13.26
N GLY A 348 17.10 16.33 12.81
CA GLY A 348 17.68 15.29 13.66
C GLY A 348 19.02 15.72 14.27
N GLN A 349 19.26 15.29 15.51
CA GLN A 349 20.18 15.88 16.51
C GLN A 349 21.71 15.82 16.24
N TYR A 350 22.17 15.87 14.99
CA TYR A 350 23.59 16.04 14.64
C TYR A 350 23.93 17.35 13.93
N VAL A 351 23.01 18.31 13.85
CA VAL A 351 23.30 19.66 13.32
C VAL A 351 22.61 20.72 14.18
N ASN A 352 23.40 21.66 14.69
CA ASN A 352 22.96 22.72 15.61
C ASN A 352 21.91 23.67 15.01
N VAL A 353 21.03 24.14 15.90
CA VAL A 353 19.71 24.73 15.62
C VAL A 353 19.71 26.25 15.69
N THR A 354 18.80 26.90 14.96
CA THR A 354 18.21 28.19 15.36
C THR A 354 16.72 28.17 15.06
N PHE A 355 15.90 28.59 16.03
CA PHE A 355 14.44 28.71 15.91
C PHE A 355 14.05 30.15 15.57
N THR A 356 13.07 30.32 14.69
CA THR A 356 12.32 31.58 14.57
C THR A 356 10.83 31.27 14.59
N PHE A 357 10.14 31.70 15.64
CA PHE A 357 8.69 31.78 15.65
C PHE A 357 8.30 33.14 15.03
N SER A 358 7.54 33.14 13.93
CA SER A 358 6.76 34.32 13.57
C SER A 358 5.33 34.08 14.02
N ARG A 359 4.96 34.74 15.13
CA ARG A 359 3.60 34.81 15.63
C ARG A 359 2.96 36.02 14.96
N ARG A 360 2.12 35.85 13.94
CA ARG A 360 1.18 36.92 13.55
C ARG A 360 0.05 36.93 14.60
N MET A 361 0.18 37.81 15.58
CA MET A 361 -0.99 38.38 16.26
C MET A 361 -1.62 39.38 15.28
N CYS A 362 -2.88 39.14 14.91
CA CYS A 362 -3.85 40.18 14.63
C CYS A 362 -5.11 39.83 15.41
#